data_AF-A0A7Y7NFM3-F1
#
_entry.id   AF-A0A7Y7NFM3-F1
#
_cell.length_a   1.000
_cell.length_b   1.000
_cell.length_c   1.000
_cell.angle_alpha   90.00
_cell.angle_beta   90.00
_cell.angle_gamma   90.00
#
_symmetry.space_group_name_H-M   'P 1'
#
loop_
_entity.id
_entity.type
_entity.pdbx_description
1 polymer ?
#
loop_
_entity_poly.entity_id
_entity_poly.type
_entity_poly.pdbx_seq_one_letter_code
_entity_poly.pdbx_strand_id
1 'polypeptide(L)'
;MINLPQDNILEISLIGTGGGYGESIVIHLGEKNWVIVDSCINPKTKDCLPLKYLESKGVNIEKDVKLIICTHWHDDHILGISKLFEYCKSSIFCMARTTDTKKFLQLVGLDHNKAKNEASASSTSEIQKCFDILYNRKTVLKGAEQDKLLFSLENNEINAKVYSLSPSDFVMNEFDKEISTLISDYGCSNRKIIFQTPNEKSVALLICVNKHFILLGSDLEVSSDIRKGWLCILDNCQCINLKKASLFKLPHHGSENSYHKRIWDELVLPNTIAKITPWNLGTKLPKDKMLETFLEHTENLFITSLISNNNTAKKRERSISKAISKFNNTLYEVKYNFGIVRSRLNLLNDNEKWQTDLFGEAIKITKDKFAK
;
A
#
# COMPACT_ATOMS: atom_id res chain seq x y z
N MET A 1 19.08 16.73 3.85
CA MET A 1 17.79 17.39 3.55
C MET A 1 17.09 16.65 2.42
N ILE A 2 15.79 16.39 2.53
CA ILE A 2 14.99 15.79 1.46
C ILE A 2 14.55 16.93 0.53
N ASN A 3 15.29 17.17 -0.56
CA ASN A 3 14.95 18.21 -1.52
C ASN A 3 13.73 17.86 -2.38
N LEU A 4 13.03 18.89 -2.88
CA LEU A 4 12.05 18.75 -3.95
C LEU A 4 12.76 18.20 -5.22
N PRO A 5 12.23 17.17 -5.88
CA PRO A 5 12.77 16.71 -7.17
C PRO A 5 12.57 17.79 -8.25
N GLN A 6 13.47 17.82 -9.24
CA GLN A 6 13.27 18.60 -10.46
C GLN A 6 12.13 17.98 -11.30
N ASP A 7 11.59 18.75 -12.25
CA ASP A 7 10.43 18.35 -13.05
C ASP A 7 10.66 17.07 -13.87
N ASN A 8 11.90 16.80 -14.29
CA ASN A 8 12.29 15.60 -15.04
C ASN A 8 12.69 14.40 -14.15
N ILE A 9 12.61 14.53 -12.82
CA ILE A 9 13.02 13.46 -11.91
C ILE A 9 11.82 12.61 -11.52
N LEU A 10 11.81 11.36 -11.94
CA LEU A 10 10.91 10.35 -11.40
C LEU A 10 11.38 9.96 -10.00
N GLU A 11 10.49 10.04 -9.00
CA GLU A 11 10.77 9.66 -7.61
C GLU A 11 9.75 8.64 -7.13
N ILE A 12 10.21 7.54 -6.50
CA ILE A 12 9.36 6.59 -5.80
C ILE A 12 9.89 6.45 -4.37
N SER A 13 9.10 6.91 -3.40
CA SER A 13 9.47 6.91 -1.99
C SER A 13 8.56 5.97 -1.21
N LEU A 14 9.10 4.85 -0.76
CA LEU A 14 8.40 3.93 0.14
C LEU A 14 8.64 4.37 1.57
N ILE A 15 7.56 4.66 2.28
CA ILE A 15 7.55 5.05 3.69
C ILE A 15 7.03 3.87 4.49
N GLY A 16 7.76 3.49 5.53
CA GLY A 16 7.35 2.42 6.44
C GLY A 16 7.49 2.83 7.90
N THR A 17 6.57 2.35 8.72
CA THR A 17 6.57 2.59 10.17
C THR A 17 7.30 1.51 10.95
N GLY A 18 7.65 0.41 10.28
CA GLY A 18 8.37 -0.73 10.83
C GLY A 18 7.59 -1.57 11.85
N GLY A 19 6.50 -1.06 12.42
CA GLY A 19 5.74 -1.72 13.47
C GLY A 19 4.47 -2.42 13.01
N GLY A 20 4.16 -2.48 11.71
CA GLY A 20 2.79 -2.80 11.27
C GLY A 20 1.78 -1.68 11.58
N TYR A 21 2.26 -0.43 11.74
CA TYR A 21 1.42 0.77 11.76
C TYR A 21 1.21 1.36 10.37
N GLY A 22 1.71 0.67 9.35
CA GLY A 22 1.45 0.96 7.97
C GLY A 22 2.60 1.37 7.09
N GLU A 23 2.24 1.45 5.82
CA GLU A 23 3.06 1.85 4.71
C GLU A 23 2.37 2.91 3.84
N SER A 24 3.16 3.63 3.07
CA SER A 24 2.66 4.52 2.03
C SER A 24 3.74 4.72 0.98
N ILE A 25 3.34 4.97 -0.26
CA ILE A 25 4.24 5.24 -1.37
C ILE A 25 3.91 6.62 -1.92
N VAL A 26 4.91 7.50 -1.94
CA VAL A 26 4.80 8.84 -2.53
C VAL A 26 5.62 8.89 -3.81
N ILE A 27 4.98 9.29 -4.90
CA ILE A 27 5.51 9.17 -6.26
C ILE A 27 5.48 10.53 -6.94
N HIS A 28 6.60 10.97 -7.50
CA HIS A 28 6.65 12.11 -8.41
C HIS A 28 6.78 11.56 -9.83
N LEU A 29 5.76 11.76 -10.67
CA LEU A 29 5.73 11.32 -12.06
C LEU A 29 6.49 12.28 -13.00
N GLY A 30 6.85 13.46 -12.50
CA GLY A 30 7.41 14.56 -13.28
C GLY A 30 6.46 15.77 -13.33
N GLU A 31 7.01 16.94 -13.64
CA GLU A 31 6.28 18.22 -13.77
C GLU A 31 5.29 18.51 -12.63
N LYS A 32 5.73 18.31 -11.37
CA LYS A 32 4.91 18.53 -10.16
C LYS A 32 3.65 17.65 -10.11
N ASN A 33 3.62 16.52 -10.81
CA ASN A 33 2.53 15.56 -10.71
C ASN A 33 2.87 14.49 -9.67
N TRP A 34 2.16 14.51 -8.56
CA TRP A 34 2.35 13.56 -7.46
C TRP A 34 1.20 12.55 -7.38
N VAL A 35 1.57 11.31 -7.11
CA VAL A 35 0.66 10.20 -6.82
C VAL A 35 1.01 9.63 -5.46
N ILE A 36 -0.01 9.28 -4.69
CA ILE A 36 0.15 8.64 -3.39
C ILE A 36 -0.61 7.32 -3.40
N VAL A 37 0.06 6.26 -2.93
CA VAL A 37 -0.53 4.95 -2.72
C VAL A 37 -0.51 4.67 -1.24
N ASP A 38 -1.69 4.40 -0.69
CA ASP A 38 -1.94 4.15 0.74
C ASP A 38 -1.50 5.30 1.65
N SER A 39 -1.79 5.13 2.94
CA SER A 39 -1.46 6.07 4.00
C SER A 39 -1.07 5.32 5.26
N CYS A 40 -0.17 5.95 6.02
CA CYS A 40 0.17 5.51 7.35
C CYS A 40 0.38 6.72 8.26
N ILE A 41 0.28 6.50 9.56
CA ILE A 41 0.45 7.54 10.57
C ILE A 41 1.66 7.28 11.46
N ASN A 42 2.22 8.34 12.01
CA ASN A 42 3.07 8.23 13.17
C ASN A 42 2.20 7.80 14.37
N PRO A 43 2.41 6.64 15.00
CA PRO A 43 1.56 6.17 16.09
C PRO A 43 1.68 7.05 17.36
N LYS A 44 2.78 7.81 17.50
CA LYS A 44 3.02 8.73 18.62
C LYS A 44 2.38 10.10 18.40
N THR A 45 2.62 10.72 17.25
CA THR A 45 2.15 12.10 16.97
C THR A 45 0.81 12.15 16.25
N LYS A 46 0.36 11.02 15.68
CA LYS A 46 -0.82 10.89 14.80
C LYS A 46 -0.71 11.68 13.49
N ASP A 47 0.50 12.11 13.12
CA ASP A 47 0.74 12.74 11.83
C ASP A 47 0.59 11.75 10.67
N CYS A 48 -0.07 12.18 9.60
CA CYS A 48 -0.10 11.46 8.33
C CYS A 48 1.29 11.56 7.67
N LEU A 49 1.97 10.42 7.55
CA LEU A 49 3.37 10.37 7.10
C LEU A 49 3.58 10.79 5.64
N PRO A 50 2.77 10.37 4.65
CA PRO A 50 2.92 10.88 3.28
C PRO A 50 2.68 12.39 3.19
N LEU A 51 1.75 12.93 3.98
CA LEU A 51 1.51 14.37 4.05
C LEU A 51 2.76 15.09 4.60
N LYS A 52 3.34 14.61 5.71
CA LYS A 52 4.59 15.17 6.27
C LYS A 52 5.75 15.08 5.30
N TYR A 53 5.84 14.01 4.53
CA TYR A 53 6.87 13.86 3.50
C TYR A 53 6.77 14.96 2.43
N LEU A 54 5.57 15.20 1.92
CA LEU A 54 5.31 16.25 0.93
C LEU A 54 5.53 17.67 1.49
N GLU A 55 5.05 17.94 2.71
CA GLU A 55 5.27 19.21 3.42
C GLU A 55 6.76 19.51 3.55
N SER A 56 7.57 18.52 3.95
CA SER A 56 9.01 18.68 4.14
C SER A 56 9.78 19.04 2.86
N LYS A 57 9.20 18.77 1.69
CA LYS A 57 9.75 19.12 0.37
C LYS A 57 9.25 20.46 -0.17
N GLY A 58 8.24 21.06 0.46
CA GLY A 58 7.57 22.24 -0.08
C GLY A 58 6.68 21.96 -1.30
N VAL A 59 6.14 20.75 -1.42
CA VAL A 59 5.16 20.42 -2.49
C VAL A 59 3.86 21.21 -2.25
N ASN A 60 3.23 21.73 -3.31
CA ASN A 60 1.91 22.32 -3.18
C ASN A 60 0.84 21.22 -3.12
N ILE A 61 0.63 20.67 -1.93
CA ILE A 61 -0.23 19.51 -1.68
C ILE A 61 -1.65 19.68 -2.25
N GLU A 62 -2.22 20.90 -2.20
CA GLU A 62 -3.57 21.15 -2.68
C GLU A 62 -3.70 20.99 -4.22
N LYS A 63 -2.62 21.23 -4.96
CA LYS A 63 -2.62 21.31 -6.43
C LYS A 63 -1.84 20.20 -7.10
N ASP A 64 -0.71 19.81 -6.53
CA ASP A 64 0.30 18.98 -7.19
C ASP A 64 0.02 17.48 -7.01
N VAL A 65 -0.71 17.09 -5.97
CA VAL A 65 -1.18 15.71 -5.77
C VAL A 65 -2.40 15.45 -6.65
N LYS A 66 -2.23 14.58 -7.65
CA LYS A 66 -3.24 14.30 -8.69
C LYS A 66 -4.06 13.04 -8.44
N LEU A 67 -3.48 12.06 -7.76
CA LEU A 67 -4.11 10.76 -7.51
C LEU A 67 -3.73 10.22 -6.13
N ILE A 68 -4.74 9.79 -5.37
CA ILE A 68 -4.58 9.04 -4.13
C ILE A 68 -5.26 7.69 -4.33
N ILE A 69 -4.52 6.60 -4.12
CA ILE A 69 -4.99 5.23 -4.29
C ILE A 69 -5.00 4.54 -2.92
N CYS A 70 -6.15 4.09 -2.48
CA CYS A 70 -6.30 3.16 -1.36
C CYS A 70 -6.31 1.74 -1.93
N THR A 71 -5.29 0.95 -1.62
CA THR A 71 -5.14 -0.37 -2.22
C THR A 71 -6.09 -1.39 -1.63
N HIS A 72 -6.30 -1.35 -0.31
CA HIS A 72 -7.32 -2.09 0.42
C HIS A 72 -7.53 -1.42 1.80
N TRP A 73 -8.41 -1.98 2.65
CA TRP A 73 -8.91 -1.33 3.86
C TRP A 73 -8.36 -1.91 5.17
N HIS A 74 -7.15 -2.44 5.17
CA HIS A 74 -6.45 -2.69 6.44
C HIS A 74 -5.91 -1.39 7.02
N ASP A 75 -5.85 -1.32 8.36
CA ASP A 75 -5.45 -0.11 9.08
C ASP A 75 -4.05 0.37 8.68
N ASP A 76 -3.15 -0.56 8.39
CA ASP A 76 -1.77 -0.28 8.00
C ASP A 76 -1.65 0.23 6.54
N HIS A 77 -2.75 0.34 5.81
CA HIS A 77 -2.80 0.99 4.49
C HIS A 77 -3.68 2.24 4.43
N ILE A 78 -4.59 2.43 5.39
CA ILE A 78 -5.64 3.45 5.27
C ILE A 78 -5.61 4.51 6.38
N LEU A 79 -4.91 4.28 7.48
CA LEU A 79 -4.90 5.23 8.58
C LEU A 79 -4.35 6.59 8.12
N GLY A 80 -5.14 7.64 8.37
CA GLY A 80 -4.85 9.01 7.98
C GLY A 80 -5.13 9.35 6.50
N ILE A 81 -5.66 8.42 5.71
CA ILE A 81 -5.93 8.68 4.28
C ILE A 81 -7.02 9.74 4.09
N SER A 82 -8.00 9.84 4.99
CA SER A 82 -9.05 10.87 4.89
C SER A 82 -8.48 12.26 5.07
N LYS A 83 -7.57 12.44 6.04
CA LYS A 83 -6.82 13.68 6.24
C LYS A 83 -5.95 13.99 5.02
N LEU A 84 -5.26 13.00 4.46
CA LEU A 84 -4.49 13.19 3.24
C LEU A 84 -5.37 13.67 2.08
N PHE A 85 -6.50 13.00 1.87
CA PHE A 85 -7.43 13.33 0.79
C PHE A 85 -8.04 14.71 0.98
N GLU A 86 -8.41 15.09 2.21
CA GLU A 86 -8.92 16.41 2.56
C GLU A 86 -7.95 17.54 2.14
N TYR A 87 -6.65 17.39 2.43
CA TYR A 87 -5.62 18.37 2.08
C TYR A 87 -5.32 18.39 0.57
N CYS A 88 -5.37 17.24 -0.11
CA CYS A 88 -5.08 17.13 -1.54
C CYS A 88 -6.32 17.48 -2.39
N LYS A 89 -6.66 18.77 -2.47
CA LYS A 89 -7.91 19.25 -3.09
C LYS A 89 -8.09 18.88 -4.56
N SER A 90 -6.99 18.81 -5.31
CA SER A 90 -6.99 18.49 -6.75
C SER A 90 -6.88 17.00 -7.06
N SER A 91 -6.77 16.15 -6.02
CA SER A 91 -6.57 14.71 -6.21
C SER A 91 -7.85 13.96 -6.56
N ILE A 92 -7.71 12.96 -7.43
CA ILE A 92 -8.69 11.90 -7.63
C ILE A 92 -8.49 10.87 -6.51
N PHE A 93 -9.57 10.44 -5.86
CA PHE A 93 -9.53 9.33 -4.92
C PHE A 93 -9.92 8.02 -5.61
N CYS A 94 -9.11 6.99 -5.41
CA CYS A 94 -9.22 5.71 -6.10
C CYS A 94 -9.14 4.53 -5.13
N MET A 95 -9.99 3.52 -5.31
CA MET A 95 -9.95 2.25 -4.59
C MET A 95 -10.71 1.17 -5.35
N ALA A 96 -10.49 -0.11 -5.00
CA ALA A 96 -11.40 -1.18 -5.41
C ALA A 96 -12.79 -0.91 -4.81
N ARG A 97 -13.83 -0.89 -5.65
CA ARG A 97 -15.19 -0.53 -5.22
C ARG A 97 -16.24 -1.50 -5.72
N THR A 98 -17.23 -1.81 -4.90
CA THR A 98 -18.44 -2.47 -5.38
C THR A 98 -19.33 -1.53 -6.19
N THR A 99 -20.24 -2.13 -6.96
CA THR A 99 -21.26 -1.40 -7.70
C THR A 99 -22.24 -0.68 -6.75
N ASP A 100 -22.59 -1.29 -5.62
CA ASP A 100 -23.45 -0.71 -4.61
C ASP A 100 -22.68 -0.07 -3.45
N THR A 101 -22.31 1.19 -3.66
CA THR A 101 -21.55 2.01 -2.70
C THR A 101 -22.28 2.25 -1.38
N LYS A 102 -23.62 2.32 -1.40
CA LYS A 102 -24.41 2.51 -0.16
C LYS A 102 -24.32 1.28 0.72
N LYS A 103 -24.41 0.10 0.11
CA LYS A 103 -24.27 -1.19 0.80
C LYS A 103 -22.85 -1.42 1.30
N PHE A 104 -21.85 -1.03 0.52
CA PHE A 104 -20.45 -1.03 0.97
C PHE A 104 -20.25 -0.16 2.21
N LEU A 105 -20.80 1.06 2.23
CA LEU A 105 -20.77 1.93 3.41
C LEU A 105 -21.49 1.32 4.62
N GLN A 106 -22.58 0.57 4.41
CA GLN A 106 -23.23 -0.16 5.49
C GLN A 106 -22.35 -1.28 6.04
N LEU A 107 -21.70 -2.08 5.19
CA LEU A 107 -20.73 -3.09 5.66
C LEU A 107 -19.61 -2.45 6.48
N VAL A 108 -19.01 -1.41 5.93
CA VAL A 108 -17.95 -0.61 6.57
C VAL A 108 -18.46 -0.07 7.93
N GLY A 109 -19.69 0.46 8.00
CA GLY A 109 -20.31 0.93 9.24
C GLY A 109 -20.66 -0.18 10.24
N LEU A 110 -20.98 -1.40 9.77
CA LEU A 110 -21.27 -2.55 10.62
C LEU A 110 -19.99 -3.13 11.24
N ASP A 111 -18.90 -3.15 10.47
CA ASP A 111 -17.57 -3.50 10.96
C ASP A 111 -17.07 -2.47 11.98
N HIS A 112 -17.32 -1.17 11.77
CA HIS A 112 -17.11 -0.12 12.78
C HIS A 112 -17.86 -0.38 14.11
N ASN A 113 -19.10 -0.88 14.05
CA ASN A 113 -19.88 -1.16 15.26
C ASN A 113 -19.40 -2.44 15.99
N LYS A 114 -18.82 -3.41 15.29
CA LYS A 114 -18.10 -4.53 15.92
C LYS A 114 -16.77 -4.08 16.52
N ALA A 115 -16.01 -3.25 15.81
CA ALA A 115 -14.73 -2.70 16.24
C ALA A 115 -14.87 -1.70 17.41
N LYS A 116 -16.01 -1.02 17.59
CA LYS A 116 -16.26 -0.12 18.73
C LYS A 116 -16.17 -0.78 20.11
N ASN A 117 -16.23 -2.11 20.19
CA ASN A 117 -15.95 -2.84 21.43
C ASN A 117 -14.44 -2.92 21.75
N GLU A 118 -13.58 -2.44 20.84
CA GLU A 118 -12.12 -2.39 20.94
C GLU A 118 -11.62 -0.99 20.51
N ALA A 119 -11.27 -0.13 21.48
CA ALA A 119 -10.94 1.28 21.24
C ALA A 119 -9.81 1.50 20.20
N SER A 120 -10.17 1.72 18.93
CA SER A 120 -9.27 2.13 17.85
C SER A 120 -10.01 2.95 16.79
N ALA A 121 -9.29 3.85 16.11
CA ALA A 121 -9.79 4.54 14.92
C ALA A 121 -9.82 3.51 13.79
N SER A 122 -11.01 3.05 13.41
CA SER A 122 -11.15 1.98 12.43
C SER A 122 -10.92 2.47 11.00
N SER A 123 -10.30 1.63 10.17
CA SER A 123 -10.24 1.75 8.71
C SER A 123 -11.55 2.24 8.07
N THR A 124 -12.66 1.80 8.64
CA THR A 124 -14.01 2.12 8.18
C THR A 124 -14.42 3.58 8.40
N SER A 125 -13.93 4.23 9.46
CA SER A 125 -14.13 5.66 9.68
C SER A 125 -13.36 6.50 8.66
N GLU A 126 -12.15 6.08 8.29
CA GLU A 126 -11.35 6.73 7.25
C GLU A 126 -12.05 6.67 5.89
N ILE A 127 -12.60 5.50 5.53
CA ILE A 127 -13.40 5.33 4.30
C ILE A 127 -14.60 6.26 4.30
N GLN A 128 -15.40 6.27 5.37
CA GLN A 128 -16.60 7.10 5.45
C GLN A 128 -16.25 8.59 5.24
N LYS A 129 -15.22 9.09 5.91
CA LYS A 129 -14.76 10.48 5.72
C LYS A 129 -14.32 10.76 4.28
N CYS A 130 -13.67 9.81 3.62
CA CYS A 130 -13.33 9.97 2.19
C CYS A 130 -14.59 10.10 1.32
N PHE A 131 -15.64 9.33 1.61
CA PHE A 131 -16.93 9.48 0.92
C PHE A 131 -17.61 10.82 1.21
N ASP A 132 -17.56 11.32 2.45
CA ASP A 132 -18.07 12.65 2.79
C ASP A 132 -17.31 13.74 2.02
N ILE A 133 -15.98 13.62 1.89
CA ILE A 133 -15.15 14.52 1.09
C ILE A 133 -15.54 14.45 -0.39
N LEU A 134 -15.73 13.24 -0.95
CA LEU A 134 -16.18 13.06 -2.34
C LEU A 134 -17.53 13.74 -2.58
N TYR A 135 -18.49 13.54 -1.67
CA TYR A 135 -19.81 14.16 -1.71
C TYR A 135 -19.71 15.69 -1.69
N ASN A 136 -18.93 16.25 -0.75
CA ASN A 136 -18.72 17.69 -0.63
C ASN A 136 -18.01 18.29 -1.85
N ARG A 137 -17.06 17.56 -2.45
CA ARG A 137 -16.36 17.97 -3.67
C ARG A 137 -17.19 17.80 -4.94
N LYS A 138 -18.35 17.11 -4.86
CA LYS A 138 -19.17 16.70 -6.01
C LYS A 138 -18.36 15.90 -7.04
N THR A 139 -17.45 15.06 -6.54
CA THR A 139 -16.60 14.16 -7.33
C THR A 139 -16.97 12.72 -7.04
N VAL A 140 -16.74 11.83 -8.00
CA VAL A 140 -16.99 10.40 -7.82
C VAL A 140 -15.72 9.64 -7.47
N LEU A 141 -15.88 8.54 -6.74
CA LEU A 141 -14.79 7.60 -6.51
C LEU A 141 -14.34 6.97 -7.83
N LYS A 142 -13.04 6.99 -8.12
CA LYS A 142 -12.49 6.26 -9.25
C LYS A 142 -12.30 4.79 -8.86
N GLY A 143 -13.06 3.90 -9.47
CA GLY A 143 -12.91 2.46 -9.22
C GLY A 143 -11.59 1.93 -9.80
N ALA A 144 -10.87 1.14 -9.01
CA ALA A 144 -9.73 0.33 -9.45
C ALA A 144 -10.18 -1.11 -9.72
N GLU A 145 -9.82 -1.62 -10.89
CA GLU A 145 -10.04 -3.01 -11.34
C GLU A 145 -8.98 -3.33 -12.41
N GLN A 146 -8.87 -4.59 -12.80
CA GLN A 146 -7.88 -5.08 -13.76
C GLN A 146 -7.87 -4.27 -15.08
N ASP A 147 -6.67 -4.00 -15.58
CA ASP A 147 -6.39 -3.24 -16.82
C ASP A 147 -6.92 -1.79 -16.87
N LYS A 148 -7.31 -1.22 -15.73
CA LYS A 148 -7.90 0.12 -15.69
C LYS A 148 -6.87 1.24 -15.64
N LEU A 149 -6.98 2.20 -16.56
CA LEU A 149 -6.19 3.44 -16.52
C LEU A 149 -6.71 4.39 -15.44
N LEU A 150 -5.92 4.55 -14.38
CA LEU A 150 -6.23 5.40 -13.21
C LEU A 150 -5.80 6.85 -13.42
N PHE A 151 -4.68 7.08 -14.09
CA PHE A 151 -4.18 8.42 -14.38
C PHE A 151 -3.29 8.41 -15.62
N SER A 152 -3.31 9.49 -16.38
CA SER A 152 -2.43 9.71 -17.51
C SER A 152 -1.95 11.16 -17.55
N LEU A 153 -0.67 11.34 -17.81
CA LEU A 153 -0.02 12.59 -18.13
C LEU A 153 0.68 12.41 -19.47
N GLU A 154 0.42 13.29 -20.41
CA GLU A 154 1.07 13.29 -21.71
C GLU A 154 1.45 14.72 -22.07
N ASN A 155 2.75 14.97 -22.14
CA ASN A 155 3.35 16.20 -22.64
C ASN A 155 4.55 15.84 -23.53
N ASN A 156 5.30 16.83 -24.01
CA ASN A 156 6.37 16.61 -24.98
C ASN A 156 7.57 15.79 -24.44
N GLU A 157 7.80 15.76 -23.13
CA GLU A 157 8.99 15.15 -22.51
C GLU A 157 8.67 13.95 -21.60
N ILE A 158 7.45 13.92 -21.07
CA ILE A 158 7.01 12.97 -20.05
C ILE A 158 5.65 12.40 -20.46
N ASN A 159 5.62 11.08 -20.65
CA ASN A 159 4.41 10.28 -20.78
C ASN A 159 4.29 9.34 -19.58
N ALA A 160 3.38 9.64 -18.66
CA ALA A 160 3.14 8.84 -17.47
C ALA A 160 1.73 8.23 -17.49
N LYS A 161 1.61 6.95 -17.18
CA LYS A 161 0.34 6.23 -17.05
C LYS A 161 0.35 5.36 -15.80
N VAL A 162 -0.74 5.40 -15.04
CA VAL A 162 -0.94 4.57 -13.84
C VAL A 162 -2.08 3.60 -14.14
N TYR A 163 -1.76 2.32 -14.20
CA TYR A 163 -2.72 1.24 -14.41
C TYR A 163 -2.95 0.45 -13.12
N SER A 164 -4.21 0.06 -12.93
CA SER A 164 -4.62 -0.95 -11.97
C SER A 164 -4.52 -2.33 -12.62
N LEU A 165 -3.87 -3.27 -11.95
CA LEU A 165 -3.69 -4.66 -12.41
C LEU A 165 -4.68 -5.62 -11.76
N SER A 166 -5.16 -5.27 -10.58
CA SER A 166 -6.11 -6.05 -9.78
C SER A 166 -7.04 -5.08 -9.05
N PRO A 167 -8.12 -5.57 -8.42
CA PRO A 167 -8.68 -6.92 -8.51
C PRO A 167 -9.18 -7.30 -9.91
N SER A 168 -9.30 -8.59 -10.20
CA SER A 168 -9.89 -9.10 -11.45
C SER A 168 -11.41 -8.92 -11.44
N ASP A 169 -12.04 -8.97 -12.62
CA ASP A 169 -13.51 -8.93 -12.75
C ASP A 169 -14.19 -10.03 -11.93
N PHE A 170 -13.55 -11.20 -11.82
CA PHE A 170 -14.05 -12.30 -10.99
C PHE A 170 -14.10 -11.91 -9.51
N VAL A 171 -13.02 -11.33 -8.97
CA VAL A 171 -12.97 -10.85 -7.59
C VAL A 171 -13.98 -9.73 -7.36
N MET A 172 -14.15 -8.83 -8.34
CA MET A 172 -15.14 -7.75 -8.24
C MET A 172 -16.57 -8.27 -8.19
N ASN A 173 -16.90 -9.26 -9.02
CA ASN A 173 -18.21 -9.90 -9.00
C ASN A 173 -18.48 -10.66 -7.69
N GLU A 174 -17.48 -11.35 -7.14
CA GLU A 174 -17.60 -11.99 -5.82
C GLU A 174 -17.79 -10.94 -4.71
N PHE A 175 -17.08 -9.82 -4.79
CA PHE A 175 -17.23 -8.73 -3.84
C PHE A 175 -18.64 -8.12 -3.89
N ASP A 176 -19.21 -7.92 -5.08
CA ASP A 176 -20.58 -7.44 -5.23
C ASP A 176 -21.62 -8.42 -4.65
N LYS A 177 -21.39 -9.73 -4.79
CA LYS A 177 -22.24 -10.77 -4.18
C LYS A 177 -22.11 -10.78 -2.65
N GLU A 178 -20.90 -10.69 -2.11
CA GLU A 178 -20.64 -10.58 -0.67
C GLU A 178 -21.42 -9.40 -0.06
N ILE A 179 -21.32 -8.22 -0.68
CA ILE A 179 -22.05 -7.03 -0.24
C ILE A 179 -23.58 -7.22 -0.33
N SER A 180 -24.06 -7.92 -1.35
CA SER A 180 -25.48 -8.15 -1.55
C SER A 180 -26.08 -9.12 -0.52
N THR A 181 -25.38 -10.19 -0.16
CA THR A 181 -25.83 -11.19 0.84
C THR A 181 -25.75 -10.66 2.27
N LEU A 182 -24.75 -9.82 2.56
CA LEU A 182 -24.62 -9.15 3.85
C LEU A 182 -25.89 -8.39 4.25
N ILE A 183 -26.63 -7.85 3.28
CA ILE A 183 -27.81 -7.01 3.53
C ILE A 183 -29.11 -7.79 3.61
N SER A 184 -29.22 -8.92 2.92
CA SER A 184 -30.35 -9.84 3.15
C SER A 184 -30.30 -10.42 4.57
N ASP A 185 -29.09 -10.71 5.06
CA ASP A 185 -28.91 -11.50 6.28
C ASP A 185 -28.85 -10.64 7.55
N TYR A 186 -28.36 -9.40 7.48
CA TYR A 186 -28.40 -8.45 8.62
C TYR A 186 -29.82 -8.07 9.04
N GLY A 187 -30.81 -8.24 8.16
CA GLY A 187 -32.21 -8.04 8.48
C GLY A 187 -32.83 -9.16 9.33
N CYS A 188 -32.21 -10.34 9.47
CA CYS A 188 -32.92 -11.50 10.01
C CYS A 188 -32.13 -12.51 10.89
N SER A 189 -30.78 -12.56 10.98
CA SER A 189 -30.16 -13.53 11.93
C SER A 189 -28.67 -13.32 12.26
N ASN A 190 -28.27 -13.83 13.43
CA ASN A 190 -26.89 -13.96 13.96
C ASN A 190 -25.96 -14.91 13.14
N ARG A 191 -26.02 -14.91 11.80
CA ARG A 191 -25.14 -15.76 10.98
C ARG A 191 -23.75 -15.13 10.82
N LYS A 192 -22.71 -15.95 11.02
CA LYS A 192 -21.32 -15.61 10.68
C LYS A 192 -21.21 -15.54 9.15
N ILE A 193 -21.09 -14.33 8.60
CA ILE A 193 -20.65 -14.15 7.22
C ILE A 193 -19.19 -14.61 7.10
N ILE A 194 -18.90 -15.45 6.10
CA ILE A 194 -17.54 -15.81 5.70
C ILE A 194 -16.99 -14.60 4.95
N PHE A 195 -16.13 -13.83 5.59
CA PHE A 195 -15.38 -12.76 4.93
C PHE A 195 -14.22 -13.38 4.15
N GLN A 196 -14.19 -13.25 2.82
CA GLN A 196 -12.92 -13.42 2.09
C GLN A 196 -11.98 -12.29 2.49
N THR A 197 -10.69 -12.58 2.59
CA THR A 197 -9.72 -11.64 3.14
C THR A 197 -9.62 -10.37 2.26
N PRO A 198 -9.44 -9.17 2.87
CA PRO A 198 -9.28 -7.92 2.12
C PRO A 198 -8.13 -7.94 1.09
N ASN A 199 -7.12 -8.79 1.31
CA ASN A 199 -5.93 -8.93 0.47
C ASN A 199 -6.24 -9.33 -0.97
N GLU A 200 -7.26 -10.17 -1.22
CA GLU A 200 -7.65 -10.53 -2.59
C GLU A 200 -8.14 -9.33 -3.41
N LYS A 201 -8.63 -8.31 -2.71
CA LYS A 201 -9.21 -7.08 -3.27
C LYS A 201 -8.17 -5.96 -3.37
N SER A 202 -6.92 -6.25 -3.02
CA SER A 202 -5.78 -5.34 -3.12
C SER A 202 -5.58 -4.86 -4.55
N VAL A 203 -5.28 -3.57 -4.69
CA VAL A 203 -4.96 -2.92 -5.97
C VAL A 203 -3.45 -2.97 -6.20
N ALA A 204 -2.99 -3.93 -7.00
CA ALA A 204 -1.64 -3.94 -7.56
C ALA A 204 -1.59 -2.95 -8.75
N LEU A 205 -0.47 -2.25 -8.91
CA LEU A 205 -0.34 -1.16 -9.87
C LEU A 205 0.85 -1.37 -10.81
N LEU A 206 0.66 -1.01 -12.07
CA LEU A 206 1.74 -0.79 -13.04
C LEU A 206 1.81 0.70 -13.37
N ILE A 207 2.94 1.32 -13.08
CA ILE A 207 3.21 2.70 -13.45
C ILE A 207 4.20 2.69 -14.61
N CYS A 208 3.80 3.30 -15.72
CA CYS A 208 4.65 3.50 -16.89
C CYS A 208 5.03 4.98 -16.92
N VAL A 209 6.33 5.31 -16.97
CA VAL A 209 6.81 6.67 -17.21
C VAL A 209 7.90 6.62 -18.27
N ASN A 210 7.61 7.16 -19.45
CA ASN A 210 8.41 6.98 -20.65
C ASN A 210 8.69 5.49 -20.89
N LYS A 211 9.96 5.08 -20.86
CA LYS A 211 10.41 3.68 -21.00
C LYS A 211 10.54 2.91 -19.68
N HIS A 212 10.25 3.55 -18.55
CA HIS A 212 10.45 2.98 -17.23
C HIS A 212 9.14 2.44 -16.68
N PHE A 213 9.21 1.22 -16.15
CA PHE A 213 8.07 0.52 -15.56
C PHE A 213 8.33 0.27 -14.08
N ILE A 214 7.30 0.49 -13.27
CA ILE A 214 7.31 0.32 -11.81
C ILE A 214 6.13 -0.55 -11.43
N LEU A 215 6.40 -1.62 -10.69
CA LEU A 215 5.39 -2.55 -10.20
C LEU A 215 5.19 -2.32 -8.70
N LEU A 216 3.95 -2.10 -8.27
CA LEU A 216 3.60 -1.95 -6.86
C LEU A 216 2.62 -3.04 -6.47
N GLY A 217 3.06 -3.95 -5.59
CA GLY A 217 2.31 -5.18 -5.32
C GLY A 217 1.15 -5.09 -4.34
N SER A 218 1.07 -4.01 -3.54
CA SER A 218 0.14 -3.93 -2.39
C SER A 218 0.23 -5.20 -1.52
N ASP A 219 -0.89 -5.74 -1.05
CA ASP A 219 -0.97 -6.99 -0.27
C ASP A 219 -1.54 -8.14 -1.09
N LEU A 220 -1.44 -8.05 -2.42
CA LEU A 220 -1.97 -9.09 -3.29
C LEU A 220 -1.17 -10.39 -3.15
N GLU A 221 -1.89 -11.49 -2.99
CA GLU A 221 -1.33 -12.83 -2.82
C GLU A 221 -1.42 -13.67 -4.11
N VAL A 222 -0.68 -14.76 -4.13
CA VAL A 222 -0.82 -15.83 -5.10
C VAL A 222 -1.99 -16.71 -4.68
N SER A 223 -2.96 -16.88 -5.57
CA SER A 223 -4.11 -17.76 -5.35
C SER A 223 -3.95 -19.06 -6.12
N SER A 224 -4.54 -20.14 -5.61
CA SER A 224 -4.73 -21.38 -6.37
C SER A 224 -5.86 -21.25 -7.41
N ASP A 225 -6.76 -20.29 -7.25
CA ASP A 225 -7.75 -19.95 -8.27
C ASP A 225 -7.13 -19.00 -9.29
N ILE A 226 -6.94 -19.49 -10.52
CA ILE A 226 -6.32 -18.74 -11.63
C ILE A 226 -7.06 -17.46 -12.03
N ARG A 227 -8.29 -17.26 -11.54
CA ARG A 227 -9.07 -16.04 -11.73
C ARG A 227 -8.76 -14.95 -10.69
N LYS A 228 -7.88 -15.22 -9.72
CA LYS A 228 -7.51 -14.33 -8.62
C LYS A 228 -5.99 -14.13 -8.51
N GLY A 229 -5.59 -13.07 -7.80
CA GLY A 229 -4.22 -12.86 -7.37
C GLY A 229 -3.20 -12.65 -8.51
N TRP A 230 -1.92 -12.86 -8.20
CA TRP A 230 -0.82 -12.63 -9.13
C TRP A 230 -0.83 -13.49 -10.39
N LEU A 231 -1.29 -14.74 -10.31
CA LEU A 231 -1.36 -15.61 -11.49
C LEU A 231 -2.41 -15.11 -12.48
N CYS A 232 -3.56 -14.61 -11.99
CA CYS A 232 -4.54 -13.97 -12.84
C CYS A 232 -3.96 -12.75 -13.58
N ILE A 233 -3.14 -11.94 -12.89
CA ILE A 233 -2.44 -10.81 -13.50
C ILE A 233 -1.53 -11.28 -14.64
N LEU A 234 -0.66 -12.26 -14.35
CA LEU A 234 0.30 -12.80 -15.33
C LEU A 234 -0.39 -13.36 -16.57
N ASP A 235 -1.51 -14.06 -16.37
CA ASP A 235 -2.17 -14.80 -17.45
C ASP A 235 -3.20 -13.96 -18.22
N ASN A 236 -3.72 -12.87 -17.65
CA ASN A 236 -4.87 -12.16 -18.22
C ASN A 236 -4.69 -10.63 -18.36
N CYS A 237 -3.75 -9.98 -17.67
CA CYS A 237 -3.60 -8.51 -17.79
C CYS A 237 -3.01 -8.09 -19.13
N GLN A 238 -3.76 -7.31 -19.90
CA GLN A 238 -3.33 -6.78 -21.19
C GLN A 238 -2.32 -5.63 -21.05
N CYS A 239 -2.44 -4.82 -19.99
CA CYS A 239 -1.61 -3.63 -19.83
C CYS A 239 -0.13 -3.96 -19.54
N ILE A 240 0.18 -5.20 -19.13
CA ILE A 240 1.53 -5.68 -18.81
C ILE A 240 2.35 -6.03 -20.07
N ASN A 241 1.70 -6.29 -21.20
CA ASN A 241 2.35 -6.93 -22.37
C ASN A 241 3.72 -6.30 -22.72
N LEU A 242 4.78 -7.13 -22.63
CA LEU A 242 6.21 -6.83 -22.83
C LEU A 242 6.85 -5.77 -21.90
N LYS A 243 6.16 -5.34 -20.84
CA LYS A 243 6.67 -4.35 -19.88
C LYS A 243 7.28 -5.04 -18.67
N LYS A 244 8.60 -4.86 -18.48
CA LYS A 244 9.32 -5.36 -17.30
C LYS A 244 9.71 -4.21 -16.38
N ALA A 245 9.33 -4.31 -15.12
CA ALA A 245 9.57 -3.29 -14.10
C ALA A 245 11.03 -3.25 -13.63
N SER A 246 11.57 -2.04 -13.59
CA SER A 246 12.91 -1.73 -13.06
C SER A 246 12.91 -1.37 -11.56
N LEU A 247 11.71 -1.23 -10.98
CA LEU A 247 11.46 -1.07 -9.56
C LEU A 247 10.22 -1.88 -9.17
N PHE A 248 10.33 -2.64 -8.08
CA PHE A 248 9.25 -3.48 -7.55
C PHE A 248 9.07 -3.26 -6.04
N LYS A 249 7.90 -2.77 -5.63
CA LYS A 249 7.48 -2.90 -4.21
C LYS A 249 6.89 -4.28 -4.02
N LEU A 250 7.60 -5.12 -3.28
CA LEU A 250 7.20 -6.48 -3.00
C LEU A 250 5.86 -6.52 -2.25
N PRO A 251 4.99 -7.50 -2.56
CA PRO A 251 3.66 -7.52 -2.03
C PRO A 251 3.63 -8.05 -0.60
N HIS A 252 2.59 -7.70 0.16
CA HIS A 252 2.21 -8.29 1.44
C HIS A 252 3.40 -8.47 2.40
N HIS A 253 4.15 -7.38 2.57
CA HIS A 253 5.34 -7.30 3.42
C HIS A 253 6.44 -8.35 3.13
N GLY A 254 6.47 -8.91 1.91
CA GLY A 254 7.39 -9.97 1.51
C GLY A 254 7.03 -11.34 2.09
N SER A 255 5.73 -11.62 2.22
CA SER A 255 5.21 -12.93 2.62
C SER A 255 5.55 -14.05 1.62
N GLU A 256 5.49 -15.29 2.08
CA GLU A 256 5.66 -16.46 1.20
C GLU A 256 4.49 -16.60 0.21
N ASN A 257 3.25 -16.33 0.65
CA ASN A 257 2.07 -16.40 -0.20
C ASN A 257 1.95 -15.26 -1.23
N SER A 258 2.81 -14.24 -1.18
CA SER A 258 2.90 -13.21 -2.23
C SER A 258 4.02 -13.48 -3.24
N TYR A 259 4.81 -14.55 -3.04
CA TYR A 259 5.90 -14.91 -3.93
C TYR A 259 5.45 -15.91 -4.99
N HIS A 260 5.80 -15.63 -6.25
CA HIS A 260 5.82 -16.61 -7.32
C HIS A 260 6.97 -16.31 -8.28
N LYS A 261 7.71 -17.33 -8.71
CA LYS A 261 8.88 -17.15 -9.59
C LYS A 261 8.54 -16.43 -10.90
N ARG A 262 7.37 -16.74 -11.49
CA ARG A 262 6.88 -16.07 -12.72
C ARG A 262 6.77 -14.55 -12.59
N ILE A 263 6.46 -14.00 -11.41
CA ILE A 263 6.45 -12.55 -11.20
C ILE A 263 7.83 -11.96 -11.53
N TRP A 264 8.89 -12.64 -11.07
CA TRP A 264 10.26 -12.21 -11.30
C TRP A 264 10.74 -12.47 -12.73
N ASP A 265 10.36 -13.60 -13.32
CA ASP A 265 10.78 -13.97 -14.67
C ASP A 265 10.08 -13.12 -15.75
N GLU A 266 8.79 -12.79 -15.56
CA GLU A 266 7.93 -12.21 -16.58
C GLU A 266 7.68 -10.71 -16.38
N LEU A 267 7.57 -10.22 -15.13
CA LEU A 267 7.11 -8.83 -14.86
C LEU A 267 8.20 -7.86 -14.46
N VAL A 268 9.40 -8.33 -14.10
CA VAL A 268 10.48 -7.45 -13.62
C VAL A 268 11.78 -7.71 -14.38
N LEU A 269 12.63 -6.68 -14.44
CA LEU A 269 13.96 -6.81 -15.03
C LEU A 269 14.90 -7.55 -14.06
N PRO A 270 15.93 -8.24 -14.58
CA PRO A 270 16.99 -8.77 -13.74
C PRO A 270 17.63 -7.66 -12.89
N ASN A 271 17.94 -7.97 -11.62
CA ASN A 271 18.56 -7.04 -10.67
C ASN A 271 17.75 -5.73 -10.43
N THR A 272 16.42 -5.80 -10.55
CA THR A 272 15.47 -4.71 -10.27
C THR A 272 15.61 -4.15 -8.86
N ILE A 273 15.27 -2.87 -8.64
CA ILE A 273 15.20 -2.31 -7.28
C ILE A 273 13.99 -2.91 -6.56
N ALA A 274 14.20 -3.79 -5.59
CA ALA A 274 13.15 -4.38 -4.78
C ALA A 274 13.03 -3.67 -3.43
N LYS A 275 11.80 -3.30 -3.05
CA LYS A 275 11.52 -2.62 -1.79
C LYS A 275 10.53 -3.39 -0.94
N ILE A 276 10.75 -3.44 0.37
CA ILE A 276 9.90 -4.10 1.35
C ILE A 276 9.60 -3.15 2.52
N THR A 277 8.43 -3.33 3.09
CA THR A 277 7.97 -2.79 4.37
C THR A 277 7.69 -3.98 5.28
N PRO A 278 8.30 -4.07 6.47
CA PRO A 278 8.10 -5.22 7.33
C PRO A 278 6.78 -5.15 8.08
N TRP A 279 6.25 -6.32 8.43
CA TRP A 279 5.15 -6.50 9.36
C TRP A 279 5.69 -7.09 10.66
N ASN A 280 5.56 -6.35 11.76
CA ASN A 280 6.12 -6.73 13.06
C ASN A 280 5.06 -7.15 14.11
N LEU A 281 3.82 -7.36 13.67
CA LEU A 281 2.71 -7.87 14.50
C LEU A 281 2.48 -9.36 14.24
N GLY A 282 2.13 -10.12 15.28
CA GLY A 282 1.84 -11.55 15.16
C GLY A 282 2.94 -12.32 14.40
N THR A 283 2.56 -12.93 13.27
CA THR A 283 3.49 -13.60 12.35
C THR A 283 4.32 -12.54 11.61
N LYS A 284 5.52 -12.29 12.11
CA LYS A 284 6.42 -11.28 11.54
C LYS A 284 6.84 -11.62 10.10
N LEU A 285 6.89 -10.61 9.24
CA LEU A 285 7.27 -10.68 7.83
C LEU A 285 8.21 -9.52 7.44
N PRO A 286 9.09 -9.71 6.45
CA PRO A 286 9.36 -10.96 5.73
C PRO A 286 10.11 -12.00 6.59
N LYS A 287 9.97 -13.29 6.30
CA LYS A 287 10.82 -14.32 6.92
C LYS A 287 12.24 -14.25 6.35
N ASP A 288 13.24 -14.65 7.13
CA ASP A 288 14.65 -14.66 6.67
C ASP A 288 14.82 -15.50 5.39
N LYS A 289 14.20 -16.67 5.33
CA LYS A 289 14.14 -17.50 4.12
C LYS A 289 13.56 -16.77 2.90
N MET A 290 12.56 -15.91 3.10
CA MET A 290 12.01 -15.10 2.00
C MET A 290 12.98 -14.01 1.55
N LEU A 291 13.71 -13.40 2.48
CA LEU A 291 14.77 -12.44 2.14
C LEU A 291 15.88 -13.12 1.32
N GLU A 292 16.27 -14.34 1.68
CA GLU A 292 17.20 -15.16 0.88
C GLU A 292 16.64 -15.41 -0.54
N THR A 293 15.40 -15.87 -0.65
CA THR A 293 14.72 -16.07 -1.95
C THR A 293 14.72 -14.80 -2.80
N PHE A 294 14.42 -13.63 -2.20
CA PHE A 294 14.42 -12.37 -2.96
C PHE A 294 15.84 -11.93 -3.39
N LEU A 295 16.86 -12.25 -2.59
CA LEU A 295 18.26 -11.99 -2.92
C LEU A 295 18.80 -12.88 -4.06
N GLU A 296 18.10 -13.96 -4.42
CA GLU A 296 18.41 -14.75 -5.62
C GLU A 296 18.03 -14.00 -6.90
N HIS A 297 17.02 -13.12 -6.84
CA HIS A 297 16.54 -12.34 -8.00
C HIS A 297 17.20 -10.98 -8.14
N THR A 298 17.65 -10.38 -7.05
CA THR A 298 18.25 -9.03 -7.06
C THR A 298 19.23 -8.80 -5.92
N GLU A 299 20.31 -8.06 -6.22
CA GLU A 299 21.23 -7.54 -5.21
C GLU A 299 20.75 -6.18 -4.65
N ASN A 300 19.67 -5.63 -5.19
CA ASN A 300 19.11 -4.32 -4.85
C ASN A 300 17.84 -4.45 -4.02
N LEU A 301 17.93 -5.21 -2.93
CA LEU A 301 16.83 -5.42 -1.98
C LEU A 301 16.93 -4.42 -0.81
N PHE A 302 15.86 -3.65 -0.59
CA PHE A 302 15.80 -2.63 0.46
C PHE A 302 14.57 -2.84 1.35
N ILE A 303 14.72 -2.54 2.64
CA ILE A 303 13.62 -2.62 3.61
C ILE A 303 13.53 -1.33 4.42
N THR A 304 12.31 -0.87 4.74
CA THR A 304 12.12 0.38 5.49
C THR A 304 12.56 0.29 6.95
N SER A 305 12.64 -0.91 7.53
CA SER A 305 13.26 -1.17 8.82
C SER A 305 13.52 -2.67 9.00
N LEU A 306 14.33 -3.07 9.97
CA LEU A 306 14.45 -4.48 10.32
C LEU A 306 13.30 -4.96 11.21
N ILE A 307 13.06 -6.27 11.16
CA ILE A 307 12.17 -6.97 12.08
C ILE A 307 12.77 -6.92 13.47
N SER A 308 12.06 -6.31 14.42
CA SER A 308 12.52 -6.25 15.82
C SER A 308 12.05 -7.48 16.57
N ASN A 309 12.98 -8.21 17.19
CA ASN A 309 12.66 -9.32 18.10
C ASN A 309 12.40 -8.90 19.55
N ASN A 310 12.78 -7.67 19.92
CA ASN A 310 12.56 -7.14 21.27
C ASN A 310 11.19 -6.46 21.38
N ASN A 311 10.19 -7.22 21.83
CA ASN A 311 8.81 -6.78 22.03
C ASN A 311 8.42 -6.66 23.53
N THR A 312 9.41 -6.62 24.44
CA THR A 312 9.15 -6.47 25.88
C THR A 312 8.34 -5.21 26.12
N ALA A 313 7.11 -5.37 26.60
CA ALA A 313 6.23 -4.24 26.87
C ALA A 313 6.87 -3.30 27.90
N LYS A 314 6.83 -1.97 27.64
CA LYS A 314 7.20 -0.96 28.64
C LYS A 314 6.54 -1.23 30.00
N LYS A 315 7.31 -1.06 31.07
CA LYS A 315 6.81 -1.11 32.44
C LYS A 315 5.75 -0.02 32.62
N ARG A 316 4.57 -0.39 33.12
CA ARG A 316 3.44 0.50 33.37
C ARG A 316 3.05 0.44 34.84
N GLU A 317 2.26 1.42 35.28
CA GLU A 317 1.67 1.37 36.61
C GLU A 317 0.85 0.09 36.82
N ARG A 318 0.83 -0.38 38.08
CA ARG A 318 0.20 -1.66 38.44
C ARG A 318 -1.31 -1.65 38.20
N SER A 319 -1.95 -0.49 38.35
CA SER A 319 -3.37 -0.26 38.06
C SER A 319 -3.70 -0.47 36.58
N ILE A 320 -2.93 0.15 35.68
CA ILE A 320 -3.07 0.02 34.22
C ILE A 320 -2.78 -1.42 33.78
N SER A 321 -1.74 -2.03 34.35
CA SER A 321 -1.37 -3.42 34.02
C SER A 321 -2.48 -4.41 34.41
N LYS A 322 -3.12 -4.21 35.59
CA LYS A 322 -4.28 -5.00 36.04
C LYS A 322 -5.53 -4.78 35.18
N ALA A 323 -5.74 -3.56 34.70
CA ALA A 323 -6.85 -3.27 33.79
C ALA A 323 -6.63 -3.97 32.45
N ILE A 324 -5.44 -3.84 31.85
CA ILE A 324 -5.09 -4.50 30.59
C ILE A 324 -5.23 -6.03 30.71
N SER A 325 -4.70 -6.63 31.78
CA SER A 325 -4.78 -8.09 31.98
C SER A 325 -6.21 -8.60 32.14
N LYS A 326 -7.19 -7.75 32.46
CA LYS A 326 -8.61 -8.14 32.49
C LYS A 326 -9.26 -8.16 31.11
N PHE A 327 -8.72 -7.40 30.14
CA PHE A 327 -9.21 -7.32 28.77
C PHE A 327 -8.42 -8.22 27.80
N ASN A 328 -7.10 -8.33 27.99
CA ASN A 328 -6.23 -9.20 27.20
C ASN A 328 -5.02 -9.65 28.05
N ASN A 329 -4.82 -10.97 28.15
CA ASN A 329 -3.72 -11.55 28.92
C ASN A 329 -2.34 -11.37 28.25
N THR A 330 -2.30 -10.89 27.01
CA THR A 330 -1.07 -10.67 26.25
C THR A 330 -0.96 -9.22 25.80
N LEU A 331 0.19 -8.60 26.09
CA LEU A 331 0.50 -7.22 25.70
C LEU A 331 1.89 -7.20 25.08
N TYR A 332 1.97 -6.76 23.83
CA TYR A 332 3.24 -6.59 23.11
C TYR A 332 3.47 -5.11 22.83
N GLU A 333 4.71 -4.65 22.97
CA GLU A 333 5.08 -3.33 22.44
C GLU A 333 5.37 -3.43 20.96
N VAL A 334 4.74 -2.55 20.20
CA VAL A 334 4.96 -2.39 18.78
C VAL A 334 5.87 -1.18 18.60
N LYS A 335 7.08 -1.41 18.11
CA LYS A 335 8.06 -0.34 17.92
C LYS A 335 7.75 0.45 16.67
N TYR A 336 7.82 1.77 16.80
CA TYR A 336 7.82 2.69 15.68
C TYR A 336 9.25 2.86 15.17
N ASN A 337 9.58 2.15 14.09
CA ASN A 337 10.89 2.15 13.43
C ASN A 337 10.72 2.79 12.05
N PHE A 338 10.62 4.12 12.03
CA PHE A 338 10.38 4.87 10.81
C PHE A 338 11.55 4.77 9.84
N GLY A 339 11.27 4.46 8.58
CA GLY A 339 12.26 4.56 7.52
C GLY A 339 11.65 4.83 6.15
N ILE A 340 12.48 5.39 5.27
CA ILE A 340 12.12 5.72 3.89
C ILE A 340 13.15 5.12 2.94
N VAL A 341 12.68 4.40 1.92
CA VAL A 341 13.48 3.95 0.77
C VAL A 341 13.07 4.78 -0.44
N ARG A 342 13.86 5.79 -0.78
CA ARG A 342 13.62 6.69 -1.91
C ARG A 342 14.45 6.27 -3.10
N SER A 343 13.84 6.08 -4.27
CA SER A 343 14.56 5.87 -5.52
C SER A 343 14.23 6.98 -6.50
N ARG A 344 15.26 7.51 -7.17
CA ARG A 344 15.15 8.57 -8.17
C ARG A 344 15.79 8.18 -9.49
N LEU A 345 15.27 8.74 -10.56
CA LEU A 345 15.75 8.55 -11.91
C LEU A 345 15.45 9.80 -12.74
N ASN A 346 16.42 10.29 -13.49
CA ASN A 346 16.19 11.32 -14.50
C ASN A 346 15.55 10.73 -15.76
N LEU A 347 14.36 11.23 -16.11
CA LEU A 347 13.57 10.77 -17.24
C LEU A 347 14.14 11.19 -18.61
N LEU A 348 15.04 12.17 -18.63
CA LEU A 348 15.66 12.71 -19.85
C LEU A 348 17.04 12.10 -20.13
N ASN A 349 17.55 11.25 -19.24
CA ASN A 349 18.84 10.59 -19.40
C ASN A 349 18.67 9.09 -19.59
N ASP A 350 18.78 8.64 -20.83
CA ASP A 350 18.51 7.26 -21.20
C ASP A 350 19.40 6.20 -20.54
N ASN A 351 20.60 6.61 -20.09
CA ASN A 351 21.59 5.72 -19.47
C ASN A 351 21.57 5.79 -17.94
N GLU A 352 20.70 6.59 -17.35
CA GLU A 352 20.66 6.76 -15.91
C GLU A 352 20.10 5.51 -15.22
N LYS A 353 20.69 5.19 -14.07
CA LYS A 353 20.23 4.10 -13.20
C LYS A 353 19.52 4.70 -12.00
N TRP A 354 18.64 3.90 -11.38
CA TRP A 354 18.01 4.27 -10.13
C TRP A 354 19.06 4.61 -9.06
N GLN A 355 19.03 5.85 -8.57
CA GLN A 355 19.72 6.23 -7.35
C GLN A 355 18.79 5.96 -6.17
N THR A 356 19.23 5.16 -5.20
CA THR A 356 18.44 4.86 -4.00
C THR A 356 19.08 5.44 -2.75
N ASP A 357 18.33 6.29 -2.05
CA ASP A 357 18.70 6.88 -0.77
C ASP A 357 17.86 6.29 0.36
N LEU A 358 18.49 6.11 1.52
CA LEU A 358 17.89 5.51 2.71
C LEU A 358 17.82 6.54 3.84
N PHE A 359 16.67 6.60 4.51
CA PHE A 359 16.43 7.51 5.64
C PHE A 359 15.84 6.77 6.83
N GLY A 360 16.14 7.25 8.04
CA GLY A 360 15.67 6.61 9.27
C GLY A 360 16.26 5.21 9.43
N GLU A 361 15.41 4.24 9.75
CA GLU A 361 15.78 2.83 9.96
C GLU A 361 15.90 2.02 8.66
N ALA A 362 15.73 2.66 7.50
CA ALA A 362 15.78 1.98 6.20
C ALA A 362 17.18 1.46 5.89
N ILE A 363 17.26 0.25 5.34
CA ILE A 363 18.53 -0.46 5.10
C ILE A 363 18.48 -1.30 3.82
N LYS A 364 19.64 -1.47 3.18
CA LYS A 364 19.85 -2.45 2.11
C LYS A 364 20.13 -3.83 2.71
N ILE A 365 19.42 -4.85 2.25
CA ILE A 365 19.64 -6.23 2.66
C ILE A 365 20.79 -6.82 1.82
N THR A 366 21.72 -7.49 2.48
CA THR A 366 22.88 -8.15 1.87
C THR A 366 22.95 -9.61 2.29
N LYS A 367 23.60 -10.46 1.47
CA LYS A 367 23.77 -11.90 1.76
C LYS A 367 24.50 -12.15 3.08
N ASP A 368 25.51 -11.33 3.39
CA ASP A 368 26.32 -11.45 4.62
C ASP A 368 25.49 -11.35 5.90
N LYS A 369 24.30 -10.74 5.83
CA LYS A 369 23.40 -10.60 6.97
C LYS A 369 22.86 -11.95 7.47
N PHE A 370 22.82 -12.97 6.61
CA PHE A 370 22.33 -14.32 6.93
C PHE A 370 23.46 -15.34 7.13
N ALA A 371 24.72 -14.95 6.94
CA ALA A 371 25.87 -15.84 7.02
C ALA A 371 26.31 -16.19 8.45
N LYS A 372 25.38 -16.31 9.41
CA LYS A 372 25.68 -16.63 10.81
C LYS A 372 25.19 -18.00 11.23
#